data_AF-A0A9W9AYN4-F1
#
_entry.id   AF-A0A9W9AYN4-F1
#
_cell.length_a   1.000
_cell.length_b   1.000
_cell.length_c   1.000
_cell.angle_alpha   90.00
_cell.angle_beta   90.00
_cell.angle_gamma   90.00
#
_symmetry.space_group_name_H-M   'P 1'
#
loop_
_entity.id
_entity.type
_entity.pdbx_description
1 polymer ?
#
loop_
_entity_poly.entity_id
_entity_poly.type
_entity_poly.pdbx_seq_one_letter_code
_entity_poly.pdbx_strand_id
1 'polypeptide(L)'
;NSRIIILDDITTLHWTGLASPLELGRFCRALRGLCVKNDAVLVIRHHLLTSGDLLFRSLHALCTYHMDIQPLTSGRSGVVSGQIALHQGPNSTSTASNTTSTTSTNTTSTTKTSIVKTRPRSRALQYKLTDTSAVYFERGAMGL
;
A
#
# COMPACT_ATOMS: atom_id res chain seq x y z
N ASN A 1 -17.90 -12.29 7.00
CA ASN A 1 -17.60 -10.95 7.59
C ASN A 1 -16.13 -10.66 7.46
N SER A 2 -15.72 -9.89 6.45
CA SER A 2 -14.33 -9.44 6.33
C SER A 2 -14.09 -8.31 7.33
N ARG A 3 -12.99 -8.39 8.11
CA ARG A 3 -12.63 -7.38 9.10
C ARG A 3 -11.42 -6.59 8.59
N ILE A 4 -11.42 -5.29 8.82
CA ILE A 4 -10.29 -4.41 8.49
C ILE A 4 -9.78 -3.81 9.78
N ILE A 5 -8.49 -3.96 10.02
CA ILE A 5 -7.76 -3.33 11.13
C ILE A 5 -6.88 -2.24 10.53
N ILE A 6 -7.07 -1.02 11.00
CA ILE A 6 -6.27 0.14 10.60
C ILE A 6 -5.37 0.52 11.77
N LEU A 7 -4.07 0.36 11.59
CA LEU A 7 -3.07 0.90 12.49
C LEU A 7 -2.59 2.22 11.92
N ASP A 8 -2.94 3.30 12.61
CA ASP A 8 -2.60 4.64 12.20
C ASP A 8 -1.49 5.24 13.05
N ASP A 9 -0.75 6.16 12.44
CA ASP A 9 0.26 7.02 13.08
C ASP A 9 1.32 6.26 13.91
N ILE A 10 1.74 5.09 13.42
CA ILE A 10 2.78 4.29 14.08
C ILE A 10 4.11 5.04 14.17
N THR A 11 4.35 5.99 13.25
CA THR A 11 5.55 6.81 13.21
C THR A 11 5.69 7.65 14.49
N THR A 12 4.60 8.17 15.05
CA THR A 12 4.64 8.98 16.27
C THR A 12 5.22 8.20 17.44
N LEU A 13 4.90 6.91 17.60
CA LEU A 13 5.46 6.07 18.67
C LEU A 13 6.98 5.95 18.60
N HIS A 14 7.52 5.89 17.38
CA HIS A 14 8.96 5.87 17.16
C HIS A 14 9.58 7.25 17.43
N TRP A 15 8.97 8.30 16.88
CA TRP A 15 9.48 9.67 16.96
C TRP A 15 9.52 10.21 18.39
N THR A 16 8.52 9.89 19.21
CA THR A 16 8.48 10.29 20.63
C THR A 16 9.37 9.42 21.52
N GLY A 17 10.07 8.42 20.97
CA GLY A 17 10.94 7.51 21.72
C GLY A 17 10.19 6.51 22.60
N LEU A 18 8.88 6.34 22.43
CA LEU A 18 8.08 5.39 23.22
C LEU A 18 8.38 3.93 22.86
N ALA A 19 8.81 3.67 21.63
CA ALA A 19 9.19 2.34 21.18
C ALA A 19 10.32 2.41 20.14
N SER A 20 11.22 1.43 20.20
CA SER A 20 12.26 1.27 19.18
C SER A 20 11.67 0.71 17.87
N PRO A 21 12.31 0.94 16.71
CA PRO A 21 11.90 0.34 15.43
C PRO A 21 11.79 -1.19 15.49
N LEU A 22 12.66 -1.84 16.27
CA LEU A 22 12.65 -3.29 16.44
C LEU A 22 11.41 -3.78 17.19
N GLU A 23 11.03 -3.10 18.28
CA GLU A 23 9.83 -3.43 19.06
C GLU A 23 8.57 -3.21 18.23
N LEU A 24 8.47 -2.09 17.52
CA LEU A 24 7.35 -1.80 16.62
C LEU A 24 7.28 -2.82 15.47
N GLY A 25 8.42 -3.22 14.91
CA GLY A 25 8.48 -4.28 13.90
C GLY A 25 7.99 -5.63 14.42
N ARG A 26 8.38 -6.02 15.64
CA ARG A 26 7.89 -7.25 16.31
C ARG A 26 6.39 -7.19 16.57
N PHE A 27 5.91 -6.05 17.09
CA PHE A 27 4.49 -5.81 17.31
C PHE A 27 3.68 -5.94 16.01
N CYS A 28 4.11 -5.26 14.94
CA CYS A 28 3.40 -5.30 13.65
C CYS A 28 3.41 -6.71 13.03
N ARG A 29 4.50 -7.46 13.20
CA ARG A 29 4.57 -8.85 12.75
C ARG A 29 3.57 -9.74 13.51
N ALA A 30 3.48 -9.58 14.83
CA ALA A 30 2.51 -10.30 15.65
C ALA A 30 1.07 -9.93 15.28
N LEU A 31 0.79 -8.63 15.11
CA LEU A 31 -0.53 -8.12 14.69
C LEU A 31 -0.92 -8.66 13.31
N ARG A 32 -0.01 -8.68 12.34
CA ARG A 32 -0.23 -9.30 11.03
C ARG A 32 -0.57 -10.79 11.19
N GLY A 33 0.18 -11.53 12.01
CA GLY A 33 -0.09 -12.95 12.27
C GLY A 33 -1.49 -13.17 12.83
N LEU A 34 -1.92 -12.31 13.76
CA LEU A 34 -3.27 -12.33 14.30
C LEU A 34 -4.32 -12.01 13.24
N CYS A 35 -4.09 -11.02 12.39
CA CYS A 35 -4.99 -10.66 11.29
C CYS A 35 -5.14 -11.82 10.29
N VAL A 36 -4.04 -12.44 9.88
CA VAL A 36 -4.06 -13.63 8.99
C VAL A 36 -4.83 -14.78 9.60
N LYS A 37 -4.62 -15.08 10.89
CA LYS A 37 -5.35 -16.14 11.61
C LYS A 37 -6.87 -15.89 11.65
N ASN A 38 -7.28 -14.63 11.60
CA ASN A 38 -8.68 -14.21 11.73
C ASN A 38 -9.31 -13.72 10.42
N ASP A 39 -8.67 -13.98 9.27
CA ASP A 39 -9.11 -13.50 7.94
C ASP A 39 -9.42 -11.99 7.93
N ALA A 40 -8.54 -11.21 8.56
CA ALA A 40 -8.63 -9.76 8.64
C ALA A 40 -7.55 -9.08 7.79
N VAL A 41 -7.93 -7.98 7.15
CA VAL A 41 -7.00 -7.10 6.41
C VAL A 41 -6.35 -6.15 7.40
N LEU A 42 -5.02 -6.03 7.34
CA LEU A 42 -4.26 -5.05 8.11
C LEU A 42 -3.78 -3.92 7.18
N VAL A 43 -4.17 -2.69 7.50
CA VAL A 43 -3.66 -1.47 6.86
C VAL A 43 -2.81 -0.72 7.88
N ILE A 44 -1.55 -0.45 7.55
CA ILE A 44 -0.65 0.33 8.39
C ILE A 44 -0.34 1.64 7.66
N ARG A 45 -0.67 2.78 8.26
CA ARG A 45 -0.21 4.08 7.77
C ARG A 45 1.09 4.46 8.46
N HIS A 46 2.11 4.70 7.66
CA HIS A 46 3.43 5.10 8.13
C HIS A 46 3.85 6.36 7.40
N HIS A 47 4.22 7.39 8.16
CA HIS A 47 4.79 8.62 7.64
C HIS A 47 6.32 8.47 7.56
N LEU A 48 6.86 8.59 6.35
CA LEU A 48 8.30 8.51 6.13
C LEU A 48 8.95 9.85 6.49
N LEU A 49 9.69 9.90 7.59
CA LEU A 49 10.36 11.12 8.07
C LEU A 49 11.74 11.31 7.43
N THR A 50 12.47 10.22 7.24
CA THR A 50 13.85 10.23 6.72
C THR A 50 14.09 9.05 5.78
N SER A 51 15.01 9.23 4.82
CA SER A 51 15.47 8.15 3.96
C SER A 51 16.25 7.12 4.79
N GLY A 52 15.90 5.82 4.65
CA GLY A 52 16.61 4.73 5.33
C GLY A 52 16.00 4.29 6.67
N ASP A 53 14.77 4.72 6.98
CA ASP A 53 14.05 4.34 8.19
C ASP A 53 13.97 2.80 8.38
N LEU A 54 14.51 2.31 9.49
CA LEU A 54 14.50 0.89 9.87
C LEU A 54 13.09 0.38 10.16
N LEU A 55 12.21 1.24 10.68
CA LEU A 55 10.81 0.92 10.88
C LEU A 55 10.14 0.71 9.52
N PHE A 56 10.32 1.63 8.58
CA PHE A 56 9.81 1.48 7.21
C PHE A 56 10.25 0.15 6.60
N ARG A 57 11.55 -0.19 6.67
CA ARG A 57 12.05 -1.47 6.12
C ARG A 57 11.38 -2.68 6.76
N SER A 58 11.18 -2.64 8.08
CA SER A 58 10.51 -3.71 8.82
C SER A 58 9.04 -3.84 8.42
N LEU A 59 8.32 -2.73 8.28
CA LEU A 59 6.92 -2.71 7.84
C LEU A 59 6.79 -3.16 6.37
N HIS A 60 7.65 -2.66 5.49
CA HIS A 60 7.66 -3.03 4.07
C HIS A 60 7.87 -4.54 3.88
N ALA A 61 8.71 -5.18 4.70
CA ALA A 61 8.92 -6.63 4.68
C ALA A 61 7.65 -7.44 5.05
N LEU A 62 6.64 -6.81 5.68
CA LEU A 62 5.37 -7.44 6.04
C LEU A 62 4.27 -7.24 4.98
N CYS A 63 4.43 -6.28 4.08
CA CYS A 63 3.42 -5.88 3.11
C CYS A 63 3.14 -6.97 2.05
N THR A 64 1.85 -7.16 1.74
CA THR A 64 1.40 -7.79 0.50
C THR A 64 1.28 -6.74 -0.62
N TYR A 65 0.88 -5.52 -0.27
CA TYR A 65 0.90 -4.35 -1.14
C TYR A 65 1.45 -3.15 -0.38
N HIS A 66 2.15 -2.27 -1.09
CA HIS A 66 2.68 -1.02 -0.57
C HIS A 66 2.12 0.14 -1.39
N MET A 67 1.32 0.99 -0.74
CA MET A 67 0.81 2.21 -1.35
C MET A 67 1.72 3.36 -0.95
N ASP A 68 2.21 4.09 -1.95
CA ASP A 68 3.06 5.26 -1.74
C ASP A 68 2.29 6.52 -2.16
N ILE A 69 2.22 7.49 -1.25
CA ILE A 69 1.50 8.75 -1.41
C ILE A 69 2.54 9.85 -1.29
N GLN A 70 2.71 10.63 -2.35
CA GLN A 70 3.70 11.70 -2.39
C GLN A 70 3.13 12.99 -2.96
N PRO A 71 3.67 14.15 -2.55
CA PRO A 71 3.44 15.40 -3.27
C PRO A 71 4.00 15.31 -4.69
N LEU A 72 3.65 16.28 -5.54
CA LEU A 72 4.27 16.39 -6.86
C LEU A 72 5.74 16.80 -6.73
N THR A 73 6.61 16.14 -7.50
CA THR A 73 8.04 16.49 -7.57
C THR A 73 8.29 17.87 -8.19
N SER A 74 7.34 18.37 -9.00
CA SER A 74 7.36 19.73 -9.56
C SER A 74 7.01 20.82 -8.55
N GLY A 75 6.65 20.48 -7.31
CA GLY A 75 6.20 21.43 -6.30
C GLY A 75 4.68 21.61 -6.28
N ARG A 76 4.22 22.85 -6.07
CA ARG A 76 2.79 23.15 -5.88
C ARG A 76 2.04 23.22 -7.20
N SER A 77 0.83 22.69 -7.25
CA SER A 77 -0.12 22.83 -8.35
C SER A 77 -1.48 23.26 -7.82
N GLY A 78 -2.19 24.14 -8.54
CA GLY A 78 -3.55 24.56 -8.20
C GLY A 78 -4.62 23.50 -8.53
N VAL A 79 -4.27 22.48 -9.31
CA VAL A 79 -5.20 21.45 -9.78
C VAL A 79 -4.83 20.04 -9.33
N VAL A 80 -3.60 19.82 -8.85
CA VAL A 80 -3.14 18.51 -8.38
C VAL A 80 -2.49 18.64 -7.00
N SER A 81 -2.96 17.87 -6.03
CA SER A 81 -2.42 17.83 -4.67
C SER A 81 -1.24 16.86 -4.55
N GLY A 82 -1.25 15.75 -5.28
CA GLY A 82 -0.16 14.79 -5.25
C GLY A 82 -0.37 13.60 -6.19
N GLN A 83 0.38 12.54 -5.94
CA GLN A 83 0.34 11.30 -6.70
C GLN A 83 0.35 10.07 -5.78
N ILE A 84 -0.27 8.99 -6.24
CA ILE A 84 -0.39 7.72 -5.54
C ILE A 84 0.06 6.59 -6.46
N ALA A 85 0.97 5.76 -5.95
CA ALA A 85 1.43 4.54 -6.57
C ALA A 85 1.06 3.34 -5.70
N LEU A 86 0.85 2.18 -6.34
CA LEU A 86 0.57 0.92 -5.67
C LEU A 86 1.55 -0.15 -6.16
N HIS A 87 2.35 -0.65 -5.25
CA HIS A 87 3.39 -1.64 -5.52
C HIS A 87 3.01 -2.99 -4.92
N GLN A 88 3.48 -4.08 -5.54
CA GLN A 88 3.46 -5.38 -4.86
C GLN A 88 4.48 -5.34 -3.72
N GLY A 89 4.09 -5.85 -2.56
CA GLY A 89 4.98 -6.05 -1.43
C GLY A 89 5.68 -7.41 -1.49
N PRO A 90 6.69 -7.65 -0.64
CA PRO A 90 7.45 -8.90 -0.61
C PRO A 90 6.62 -10.15 -0.31
N ASN A 91 5.47 -10.01 0.36
CA ASN A 91 4.56 -11.13 0.66
C ASN A 91 3.41 -11.25 -0.34
N SER A 92 3.51 -10.58 -1.50
CA SER A 92 2.60 -10.83 -2.61
C SER A 92 2.85 -12.23 -3.15
N THR A 93 1.86 -13.12 -3.04
CA THR A 93 1.87 -14.36 -3.80
C THR A 93 1.66 -13.98 -5.26
N SER A 94 2.75 -13.92 -6.03
CA SER A 94 2.68 -13.78 -7.47
C SER A 94 2.00 -15.02 -8.03
N THR A 95 0.68 -14.99 -8.21
CA THR A 95 0.04 -15.85 -9.20
C THR A 95 0.46 -15.30 -10.55
N ALA A 96 1.70 -15.59 -10.96
CA ALA A 96 2.21 -15.29 -12.27
C ALA A 96 1.45 -16.14 -13.29
N SER A 97 0.25 -15.71 -13.70
CA SER A 97 -0.27 -16.09 -15.00
C SER A 97 0.43 -15.23 -16.06
N ASN A 98 1.72 -15.53 -16.30
CA ASN A 98 2.24 -15.39 -17.65
C ASN A 98 1.51 -16.45 -18.48
N THR A 99 0.32 -16.12 -18.97
CA THR A 99 -0.37 -16.95 -19.95
C THR A 99 -0.97 -16.00 -20.95
N THR A 100 -0.20 -15.75 -22.02
CA THR A 100 -0.77 -15.53 -23.35
C THR A 100 -2.03 -16.38 -23.46
N SER A 101 -3.17 -15.73 -23.59
CA SER A 101 -4.48 -16.33 -23.78
C SER A 101 -4.41 -17.46 -24.82
N THR A 102 -4.26 -18.68 -24.33
CA THR A 102 -4.38 -19.91 -25.10
C THR A 102 -4.85 -21.00 -24.16
N THR A 103 -6.07 -21.44 -24.43
CA THR A 103 -6.90 -22.49 -23.84
C THR A 103 -6.11 -23.59 -23.12
N SER A 104 -6.30 -23.69 -21.79
CA SER A 104 -6.02 -24.92 -21.03
C SER A 104 -7.14 -25.17 -20.04
N THR A 105 -7.72 -26.35 -20.17
CA THR A 105 -8.93 -26.90 -19.55
C THR A 105 -8.72 -27.37 -18.10
N ASN A 106 -9.70 -27.03 -17.25
CA ASN A 106 -10.23 -27.71 -16.05
C ASN A 106 -9.28 -28.46 -15.09
N THR A 107 -9.09 -27.93 -13.88
CA THR A 107 -9.31 -28.70 -12.61
C THR A 107 -9.47 -27.79 -11.36
N THR A 108 -10.66 -27.87 -10.76
CA THR A 108 -11.04 -27.80 -9.33
C THR A 108 -10.19 -27.02 -8.30
N SER A 109 -10.54 -25.75 -8.05
CA SER A 109 -10.80 -25.12 -6.73
C SER A 109 -10.85 -23.60 -6.92
N THR A 110 -12.04 -23.09 -7.25
CA THR A 110 -12.21 -21.70 -7.68
C THR A 110 -12.31 -20.76 -6.48
N THR A 111 -11.22 -20.55 -5.74
CA THR A 111 -11.02 -19.28 -5.05
C THR A 111 -10.63 -18.27 -6.13
N LYS A 112 -11.57 -17.38 -6.48
CA LYS A 112 -11.37 -16.29 -7.43
C LYS A 112 -10.37 -15.31 -6.83
N THR A 113 -9.07 -15.61 -6.92
CA THR A 113 -7.99 -14.73 -6.47
C THR A 113 -7.96 -13.53 -7.40
N SER A 114 -8.66 -12.45 -7.02
CA SER A 114 -8.64 -11.20 -7.78
C SER A 114 -7.22 -10.66 -7.77
N ILE A 115 -6.54 -10.70 -8.91
CA ILE A 115 -5.22 -10.09 -9.07
C ILE A 115 -5.40 -8.57 -8.90
N VAL A 116 -4.88 -7.99 -7.82
CA VAL A 116 -4.88 -6.54 -7.62
C VAL A 116 -3.95 -5.91 -8.66
N LYS A 117 -4.50 -5.03 -9.50
CA LYS A 117 -3.75 -4.29 -10.51
C LYS A 117 -2.84 -3.27 -9.83
N THR A 118 -1.53 -3.50 -9.88
CA THR A 118 -0.54 -2.55 -9.39
C THR A 118 -0.37 -1.35 -10.31
N ARG A 119 0.16 -0.27 -9.76
CA ARG A 119 0.41 1.02 -10.42
C ARG A 119 1.81 1.49 -10.04
N PRO A 120 2.85 1.22 -10.86
CA PRO A 120 4.18 1.72 -10.57
C PRO A 120 4.21 3.26 -10.59
N ARG A 121 5.22 3.87 -9.97
CA ARG A 121 5.34 5.33 -9.86
C ARG A 121 5.30 6.06 -11.23
N SER A 122 5.82 5.44 -12.29
CA SER A 122 5.75 5.99 -13.66
C SER A 122 4.32 6.13 -14.20
N ARG A 123 3.37 5.38 -13.61
CA ARG A 123 1.94 5.39 -13.94
C ARG A 123 1.08 5.64 -12.69
N ALA A 124 1.61 6.42 -11.74
CA ALA A 124 0.89 6.82 -10.54
C ALA A 124 -0.35 7.64 -10.91
N LEU A 125 -1.45 7.42 -10.17
CA LEU A 125 -2.62 8.27 -10.26
C LEU A 125 -2.31 9.61 -9.60
N GLN A 126 -2.81 10.68 -10.19
CA GLN A 126 -2.82 11.99 -9.55
C GLN A 126 -4.09 12.13 -8.70
N TYR A 127 -4.01 12.91 -7.64
CA TYR A 127 -5.19 13.25 -6.85
C TYR A 127 -5.27 14.74 -6.56
N LYS A 128 -6.50 15.23 -6.45
CA LYS A 128 -6.84 16.58 -5.99
C LYS A 128 -7.68 16.46 -4.73
N LEU A 129 -7.25 17.12 -3.67
CA LEU A 129 -8.07 17.32 -2.48
C LEU A 129 -9.07 18.44 -2.76
N THR A 130 -10.32 18.14 -2.45
CA THR A 130 -11.45 19.07 -2.40
C THR A 130 -11.85 19.26 -0.95
N ASP A 131 -12.80 20.15 -0.68
CA ASP A 131 -13.26 20.42 0.69
C ASP A 131 -13.88 19.19 1.37
N THR A 132 -14.37 18.22 0.60
CA THR A 132 -15.10 17.04 1.13
C THR A 132 -14.43 15.70 0.81
N SER A 133 -13.54 15.65 -0.18
CA SER A 133 -13.05 14.37 -0.71
C SER A 133 -11.75 14.49 -1.50
N ALA A 134 -11.18 13.34 -1.88
CA ALA A 134 -10.12 13.25 -2.87
C ALA A 134 -10.67 12.75 -4.22
N VAL A 135 -10.30 13.43 -5.30
CA VAL A 135 -10.60 13.01 -6.68
C VAL A 135 -9.34 12.47 -7.33
N TYR A 136 -9.40 11.27 -7.91
CA TYR A 136 -8.26 10.58 -8.54
C TYR A 136 -8.39 10.57 -10.06
N PHE A 137 -7.28 10.78 -10.76
CA PHE A 137 -7.27 10.85 -12.22
C PHE A 137 -5.91 10.40 -12.79
N GLU A 138 -5.91 9.94 -14.04
CA GLU A 138 -4.68 9.65 -14.77
C GLU A 138 -3.92 10.95 -15.05
N ARG A 139 -2.59 10.89 -15.11
CA ARG A 139 -1.76 12.06 -15.38
C ARG A 139 -2.17 12.71 -16.72
N GLY A 140 -2.38 14.02 -16.70
CA GLY A 140 -2.79 14.79 -17.89
C GLY A 140 -4.30 14.79 -18.18
N ALA A 141 -5.12 14.12 -17.37
CA ALA A 141 -6.57 14.10 -17.56
C ALA A 141 -7.29 15.35 -17.02
N MET A 142 -6.74 16.03 -16.00
CA MET A 142 -7.20 17.37 -15.63
C MET A 142 -6.44 18.39 -16.48
N GLY A 143 -7.02 18.74 -17.63
CA GLY A 143 -6.45 19.72 -18.57
C GLY A 143 -6.41 21.13 -17.99
N LEU A 144 -5.23 21.74 -18.08
CA LEU A 144 -5.03 22.89 -18.97
C LEU A 144 -4.46 22.36 -20.29
#